data_AF-A0A974PQG2-F1
#
_entry.id   AF-A0A974PQG2-F1
#
_cell.length_a   1.000
_cell.length_b   1.000
_cell.length_c   1.000
_cell.angle_alpha   90.00
_cell.angle_beta   90.00
_cell.angle_gamma   90.00
#
_symmetry.space_group_name_H-M   'P 1'
#
loop_
_entity.id
_entity.type
_entity.pdbx_description
1 polymer ?
#
loop_
_entity_poly.entity_id
_entity_poly.type
_entity_poly.pdbx_seq_one_letter_code
_entity_poly.pdbx_strand_id
1 'polypeptide(L)'
;MSDMEGFFIDWDGNARSVSDPGGGYLCETDMVAKYVAITTKTGTLVHEGTYYKTMEAITKAGIKASFVPGSHPWGSKEDGF
;
A
#
# COMPACT_ATOMS: atom_id res chain seq x y z
N MET A 1 20.43 0.19 -1.78
CA MET A 1 19.62 1.42 -1.98
C MET A 1 18.77 1.56 -0.72
N SER A 2 18.39 2.77 -0.30
CA SER A 2 17.49 2.91 0.85
C SER A 2 16.07 2.56 0.41
N ASP A 3 15.58 1.40 0.81
CA ASP A 3 14.18 1.04 0.68
C ASP A 3 13.33 2.15 1.33
N MET A 4 12.27 2.60 0.65
CA MET A 4 11.38 3.60 1.22
C MET A 4 10.53 2.93 2.31
N GLU A 5 11.02 2.97 3.55
CA GLU A 5 10.26 2.57 4.74
C GLU A 5 8.93 3.33 4.76
N GLY A 6 7.82 2.60 4.64
CA GLY A 6 6.51 3.22 4.61
C GLY A 6 5.41 2.25 4.21
N PHE A 7 4.20 2.63 4.58
CA PHE A 7 3.00 1.82 4.49
C PHE A 7 1.84 2.64 3.93
N PHE A 8 0.93 1.95 3.26
CA PHE A 8 -0.37 2.47 2.84
C PHE A 8 -1.45 1.44 3.19
N ILE A 9 -2.72 1.84 3.09
CA ILE A 9 -3.87 0.94 3.25
C ILE A 9 -4.41 0.60 1.85
N ASP A 10 -4.57 -0.69 1.56
CA ASP A 10 -5.18 -1.17 0.30
C ASP A 10 -6.71 -1.05 0.33
N TRP A 11 -7.38 -1.49 -0.75
CA TRP A 11 -8.85 -1.49 -0.81
C TRP A 11 -9.51 -2.50 0.16
N ASP A 12 -8.76 -3.51 0.63
CA ASP A 12 -9.21 -4.58 1.53
C ASP A 12 -9.07 -4.17 3.02
N GLY A 13 -8.45 -3.03 3.31
CA GLY A 13 -8.16 -2.55 4.66
C GLY A 13 -6.86 -3.09 5.28
N ASN A 14 -6.03 -3.79 4.51
CA ASN A 14 -4.72 -4.24 4.95
C ASN A 14 -3.68 -3.12 4.85
N ALA A 15 -2.71 -3.11 5.76
CA ALA A 15 -1.52 -2.29 5.62
C ALA A 15 -0.47 -3.04 4.79
N ARG A 16 0.03 -2.41 3.73
CA ARG A 16 1.06 -2.96 2.83
C ARG A 16 2.29 -2.05 2.78
N SER A 17 3.45 -2.63 2.49
CA SER A 17 4.69 -1.85 2.29
C SER A 17 4.67 -1.13 0.94
N VAL A 18 5.20 0.09 0.87
CA VAL A 18 5.46 0.75 -0.42
C VAL A 18 6.65 0.15 -1.18
N SER A 19 7.51 -0.64 -0.52
CA SER A 19 8.60 -1.39 -1.17
C SER A 19 8.20 -2.79 -1.64
N ASP A 20 7.12 -3.36 -1.08
CA ASP A 20 6.54 -4.65 -1.45
C ASP A 20 5.00 -4.59 -1.34
N PRO A 21 4.32 -3.94 -2.32
CA PRO A 21 2.87 -3.88 -2.32
C PRO A 21 2.23 -5.22 -2.68
N GLY A 22 2.96 -6.15 -3.31
CA GLY A 22 2.38 -7.37 -3.86
C GLY A 22 1.55 -7.15 -5.13
N GLY A 23 0.80 -8.17 -5.54
CA GLY A 23 -0.10 -8.13 -6.72
C GLY A 23 0.60 -7.95 -8.08
N GLY A 24 1.92 -7.72 -8.10
CA GLY A 24 2.66 -7.29 -9.28
C GLY A 24 2.63 -5.77 -9.51
N TYR A 25 2.13 -4.99 -8.55
CA TYR A 25 2.10 -3.52 -8.60
C TYR A 25 3.42 -2.88 -8.19
N LEU A 26 3.50 -1.56 -8.38
CA LEU A 26 4.57 -0.66 -7.94
C LEU A 26 3.95 0.48 -7.12
N CYS A 27 4.75 1.16 -6.31
CA CYS A 27 4.33 2.36 -5.58
C CYS A 27 5.22 3.56 -5.91
N GLU A 28 4.57 4.69 -6.20
CA GLU A 28 5.19 6.01 -6.28
C GLU A 28 4.72 6.82 -5.06
N THR A 29 5.64 7.48 -4.34
CA THR A 29 5.31 8.15 -3.07
C THR A 29 5.71 9.63 -3.06
N ASP A 30 4.83 10.46 -2.50
CA ASP A 30 5.14 11.83 -2.10
C ASP A 30 5.01 11.93 -0.58
N MET A 31 6.16 12.00 0.11
CA MET A 31 6.22 12.11 1.58
C MET A 31 5.80 13.50 2.11
N VAL A 32 5.76 14.53 1.27
CA VAL A 32 5.33 15.90 1.62
C VAL A 32 3.80 15.98 1.57
N ALA A 33 3.19 15.50 0.48
CA ALA A 33 1.75 15.35 0.36
C ALA A 33 1.18 14.21 1.23
N LYS A 34 2.05 13.28 1.67
CA LYS A 34 1.70 11.99 2.31
C LYS A 34 0.83 11.12 1.42
N TYR A 35 1.23 10.98 0.17
CA TYR A 35 0.48 10.29 -0.88
C TYR A 35 1.25 9.07 -1.41
N VAL A 36 0.51 8.04 -1.81
CA VAL A 36 1.00 6.86 -2.52
C VAL A 36 0.10 6.62 -3.73
N ALA A 37 0.67 6.66 -4.93
CA ALA A 37 0.07 6.09 -6.13
C ALA A 37 0.49 4.62 -6.24
N ILE A 38 -0.47 3.72 -6.40
CA ILE A 38 -0.21 2.31 -6.69
C ILE A 38 -0.47 2.09 -8.17
N THR A 39 0.56 1.65 -8.90
CA THR A 39 0.55 1.54 -10.36
C THR A 39 0.81 0.11 -10.84
N THR A 40 0.25 -0.23 -11.98
CA THR A 40 0.70 -1.38 -12.78
C THR A 40 2.14 -1.15 -13.29
N LYS A 41 2.84 -2.22 -13.67
CA LYS A 41 4.18 -2.14 -14.29
C LYS A 41 4.22 -1.36 -15.62
N THR A 42 3.06 -1.02 -16.18
CA THR A 42 2.88 -0.18 -17.37
C THR A 42 2.49 1.27 -17.06
N GLY A 43 2.47 1.68 -15.79
CA GLY A 43 2.20 3.05 -15.35
C GLY A 43 0.72 3.40 -15.15
N THR A 44 -0.21 2.49 -15.42
CA THR A 44 -1.64 2.71 -15.12
C THR A 44 -1.85 2.71 -13.61
N LEU A 45 -2.37 3.81 -13.06
CA LEU A 45 -2.81 3.94 -11.67
C LEU A 45 -3.99 2.99 -11.39
N VAL A 46 -3.98 2.30 -10.25
CA VAL A 46 -5.03 1.36 -9.83
C VAL A 46 -5.57 1.59 -8.42
N HIS A 47 -4.79 2.21 -7.53
CA HIS A 47 -5.22 2.57 -6.17
C HIS A 47 -4.48 3.80 -5.68
N GLU A 48 -5.09 4.53 -4.75
CA GLU A 48 -4.55 5.76 -4.15
C GLU A 48 -4.60 5.64 -2.62
N GLY A 49 -3.48 5.92 -1.96
CA GLY A 49 -3.34 5.75 -0.52
C GLY A 49 -2.66 6.91 0.18
N THR A 50 -2.93 7.06 1.47
CA THR A 50 -2.12 7.93 2.36
C THR A 50 -0.82 7.20 2.72
N TYR A 51 0.31 7.89 2.59
CA TYR A 51 1.62 7.41 3.06
C TYR A 51 1.73 7.57 4.59
N TYR A 52 2.01 6.45 5.26
CA TYR A 52 2.34 6.38 6.68
C TYR A 52 3.76 5.84 6.84
N LYS A 53 4.64 6.57 7.54
CA LYS A 53 6.02 6.10 7.70
C LYS A 53 6.13 4.77 8.49
N THR A 54 5.21 4.50 9.42
CA THR A 54 5.23 3.28 10.25
C THR A 54 3.82 2.79 10.59
N MET A 55 3.71 1.56 11.10
CA MET A 55 2.44 0.97 11.57
C MET A 55 1.86 1.71 12.79
N GLU A 56 2.69 2.32 13.63
CA GLU A 56 2.24 3.17 14.73
C GLU A 56 1.61 4.47 14.20
N ALA A 57 2.07 4.98 13.05
CA ALA A 57 1.45 6.16 12.42
C ALA A 57 0.05 5.85 11.86
N ILE A 58 -0.16 4.65 11.29
CA ILE A 58 -1.50 4.13 10.92
C ILE A 58 -2.39 4.04 12.17
N THR A 59 -1.89 3.42 13.23
CA THR A 59 -2.62 3.24 14.50
C THR A 59 -2.98 4.59 15.13
N LYS A 60 -2.05 5.56 15.10
CA LYS A 60 -2.25 6.93 15.60
C LYS A 60 -3.23 7.75 14.77
N ALA A 61 -3.44 7.40 13.50
CA ALA A 61 -4.51 7.95 12.67
C ALA A 61 -5.90 7.33 12.98
N GLY A 62 -5.98 6.40 13.94
CA GLY A 62 -7.22 5.71 14.32
C GLY A 62 -7.58 4.52 13.44
N ILE A 63 -6.75 4.19 12.45
CA ILE A 63 -6.98 3.10 11.50
C ILE A 63 -6.58 1.76 12.14
N LYS A 64 -7.48 0.77 12.04
CA LYS A 64 -7.23 -0.61 12.44
C LYS A 64 -6.96 -1.45 11.19
N ALA A 65 -5.69 -1.62 10.87
CA ALA A 65 -5.23 -2.42 9.72
C ALA A 65 -4.16 -3.43 10.16
N SER A 66 -4.26 -4.66 9.67
CA SER A 66 -3.22 -5.68 9.83
C SER A 66 -2.16 -5.51 8.74
N PHE A 67 -0.88 -5.70 9.07
CA PHE A 67 0.17 -5.78 8.05
C PHE A 67 0.07 -7.09 7.27
N VAL A 68 0.18 -7.02 5.94
CA VAL A 68 0.32 -8.19 5.06
C VAL A 68 1.55 -8.05 4.15
N PRO A 69 2.32 -9.14 3.90
CA PRO A 69 3.42 -9.14 2.93
C PRO A 69 2.88 -9.09 1.49
N GLY A 70 3.70 -8.72 0.50
CA GLY A 70 3.30 -8.68 -0.91
C GLY A 70 2.97 -10.05 -1.53
N SER A 71 3.27 -11.15 -0.83
CA SER A 71 2.77 -12.49 -1.16
C SER A 71 1.29 -12.71 -0.81
N HIS A 72 0.67 -11.80 -0.05
CA HIS A 72 -0.77 -11.78 0.17
C HIS A 72 -1.48 -11.27 -1.11
N PRO A 73 -2.51 -11.96 -1.64
CA PRO A 73 -3.28 -11.51 -2.79
C PRO A 73 -3.84 -10.09 -2.64
N TRP A 74 -4.19 -9.47 -3.76
CA TRP A 74 -5.01 -8.25 -3.80
C TRP A 74 -6.44 -8.65 -4.13
N GLY A 75 -7.40 -8.29 -3.28
CA GLY A 75 -8.78 -8.78 -3.39
C GLY A 75 -8.87 -10.31 -3.25
N SER A 76 -10.07 -10.83 -3.50
CA SER A 76 -10.41 -12.24 -3.40
C SER A 76 -11.01 -12.78 -4.70
N LYS A 77 -11.26 -14.10 -4.74
CA LYS A 77 -12.04 -14.73 -5.81
C LYS A 77 -13.50 -14.32 -5.83
N GLU A 78 -14.02 -13.78 -4.73
CA GLU A 78 -15.40 -13.30 -4.63
C GLU A 78 -15.57 -11.95 -5.35
N ASP A 79 -14.47 -11.21 -5.52
CA ASP A 79 -14.38 -9.95 -6.27
C ASP A 79 -14.16 -10.17 -7.79
N GLY A 80 -13.95 -11.42 -8.23
CA GLY A 80 -13.90 -11.80 -9.65
C GLY A 80 -12.51 -11.86 -10.31
N PHE A 81 -11.43 -11.92 -9.52
CA PHE A 81 -10.03 -12.06 -9.99
C PHE A 81 -9.55 -13.53 -10.09
#